data_AF-A0A4R0PF01-F1
#
_entry.id   AF-A0A4R0PF01-F1
#
_cell.length_a   1.000
_cell.length_b   1.000
_cell.length_c   1.000
_cell.angle_alpha   90.00
_cell.angle_beta   90.00
_cell.angle_gamma   90.00
#
_symmetry.space_group_name_H-M   'P 1'
#
loop_
_entity.id
_entity.type
_entity.pdbx_description
1 polymer ?
#
loop_
_entity_poly.entity_id
_entity_poly.type
_entity_poly.pdbx_seq_one_letter_code
_entity_poly.pdbx_strand_id
1 'polypeptide(L)'
;MSEQDTDHGLDPAADTPPLETPGGNQQKNSSQDPTQGGRTDPIGGADGAAADLHLPDGIPDHLKGQSDQETIDKVWGAYRGARDELAKNKPEGKPEKPEAYSFEWPDSIKSSIAEDDKAVSLFREIAHEAEFTQKQIAAIPKFFEAAAEKGLIDKPQDNNALLESLAPEGFQGSAEEKRTKGAQRLTTADNWVKQLTKDQGYDDAMKEELRLLTTSEPGVRVLERYMGSGVVKTVTPGGERQASGVTQSQLNARVADPRNNSTSEKFDEDFAKETRELFKRAFPD
;
A
#
# COMPACT_ATOMS: atom_id res chain seq x y z
N MET A 1 -45.42 -8.64 -19.69
CA MET A 1 -44.93 -7.82 -18.57
C MET A 1 -43.60 -7.26 -19.05
N SER A 2 -43.62 -6.32 -19.99
CA SER A 2 -43.95 -4.89 -19.84
C SER A 2 -42.81 -4.15 -19.14
N GLU A 3 -41.95 -3.60 -20.00
CA GLU A 3 -41.20 -2.33 -19.97
C GLU A 3 -41.25 -1.50 -18.68
N GLN A 4 -40.08 -0.99 -18.28
CA GLN A 4 -39.93 0.45 -18.02
C GLN A 4 -38.45 0.85 -18.06
N ASP A 5 -38.07 1.37 -19.23
CA ASP A 5 -37.01 2.37 -19.39
C ASP A 5 -37.43 3.67 -18.68
N THR A 6 -36.51 4.28 -17.93
CA THR A 6 -36.62 5.69 -17.56
C THR A 6 -35.41 6.44 -18.07
N ASP A 7 -35.63 6.97 -19.27
CA ASP A 7 -34.98 8.11 -19.91
C ASP A 7 -35.13 9.38 -19.05
N HIS A 8 -34.01 10.06 -18.81
CA HIS A 8 -33.97 11.42 -18.28
C HIS A 8 -33.02 12.25 -19.12
N GLY A 9 -33.50 12.69 -20.28
CA GLY A 9 -32.98 13.88 -20.94
C GLY A 9 -33.47 15.15 -20.24
N LEU A 10 -32.57 16.11 -20.03
CA LEU A 10 -32.86 17.54 -19.96
C LEU A 10 -31.61 18.35 -20.36
N ASP A 11 -31.66 18.79 -21.61
CA ASP A 11 -31.22 20.03 -22.25
C ASP A 11 -29.79 20.65 -22.10
N PRO A 12 -29.22 21.12 -23.23
CA PRO A 12 -28.01 21.93 -23.30
C PRO A 12 -28.33 23.44 -23.37
N ALA A 13 -27.47 24.26 -22.77
CA ALA A 13 -26.98 25.55 -23.29
C ALA A 13 -26.47 26.47 -22.16
N ALA A 14 -25.22 26.91 -22.27
CA ALA A 14 -24.86 28.32 -22.09
C ALA A 14 -23.44 28.54 -22.62
N ASP A 15 -23.43 29.03 -23.85
CA ASP A 15 -22.32 29.63 -24.58
C ASP A 15 -21.88 30.91 -23.86
N THR A 16 -20.64 30.97 -23.35
CA THR A 16 -20.04 32.20 -22.85
C THR A 16 -18.93 32.67 -23.80
N PRO A 17 -19.05 33.86 -24.40
CA PRO A 17 -18.04 34.41 -25.30
C PRO A 17 -16.78 34.87 -24.56
N PRO A 18 -15.63 34.93 -25.26
CA PRO A 18 -14.34 35.31 -24.68
C PRO A 18 -14.25 36.82 -24.43
N LEU A 19 -13.79 37.22 -23.24
CA LEU A 19 -13.37 38.59 -22.99
C LEU A 19 -11.95 38.79 -23.55
N GLU A 20 -11.88 39.46 -24.69
CA GLU A 20 -10.70 40.18 -25.16
C GLU A 20 -10.34 41.27 -24.15
N THR A 21 -9.06 41.39 -23.78
CA THR A 21 -8.51 42.65 -23.24
C THR A 21 -7.46 43.17 -24.23
N PRO A 22 -7.63 44.40 -24.77
CA PRO A 22 -6.67 45.00 -25.69
C PRO A 22 -5.42 45.48 -24.96
N GLY A 23 -4.30 45.46 -25.69
CA GLY A 23 -2.97 45.75 -25.19
C GLY A 23 -2.60 47.22 -24.99
N GLY A 24 -1.42 47.36 -24.39
CA GLY A 24 -0.43 48.40 -24.66
C GLY A 24 -0.66 49.77 -24.00
N ASN A 25 0.28 50.21 -23.16
CA ASN A 25 1.33 51.10 -23.66
C ASN A 25 2.49 51.22 -22.67
N GLN A 26 3.69 51.36 -23.23
CA GLN A 26 4.94 51.63 -22.55
C GLN A 26 5.00 53.10 -22.12
N GLN A 27 5.63 53.42 -20.98
CA GLN A 27 6.62 54.50 -20.96
C GLN A 27 7.56 54.48 -19.74
N LYS A 28 8.77 54.92 -20.06
CA LYS A 28 10.04 54.92 -19.31
C LYS A 28 10.14 55.96 -18.20
N ASN A 29 11.09 55.67 -17.30
CA ASN A 29 12.01 56.55 -16.56
C ASN A 29 11.40 57.65 -15.67
N SER A 30 11.78 57.64 -14.38
CA SER A 30 12.94 58.41 -13.91
C SER A 30 13.30 58.07 -12.47
N SER A 31 14.61 57.98 -12.22
CA SER A 31 15.22 57.92 -10.90
C SER A 31 14.93 59.19 -10.10
N GLN A 32 14.62 59.06 -8.81
CA GLN A 32 15.01 60.02 -7.78
C GLN A 32 14.90 59.38 -6.38
N ASP A 33 16.06 59.09 -5.81
CA ASP A 33 16.30 59.16 -4.37
C ASP A 33 16.50 60.66 -4.05
N PRO A 34 15.79 61.21 -3.04
CA PRO A 34 16.54 61.61 -1.86
C PRO A 34 15.78 61.36 -0.54
N THR A 35 16.54 60.89 0.44
CA THR A 35 16.42 61.25 1.85
C THR A 35 15.96 62.70 2.06
N GLN A 36 14.76 62.92 2.61
CA GLN A 36 14.49 63.95 3.61
C GLN A 36 13.06 63.86 4.15
N GLY A 37 12.95 63.70 5.47
CA GLY A 37 11.71 63.85 6.20
C GLY A 37 11.16 65.26 6.04
N GLY A 38 10.13 65.40 5.22
CA GLY A 38 9.29 66.60 5.13
C GLY A 38 8.19 66.51 6.17
N ARG A 39 8.44 67.07 7.35
CA ARG A 39 7.41 67.47 8.30
C ARG A 39 6.60 68.58 7.62
N THR A 40 5.39 68.27 7.17
CA THR A 40 4.43 69.30 6.78
C THR A 40 3.80 69.84 8.05
N ASP A 41 4.08 71.11 8.34
CA ASP A 41 3.34 71.86 9.36
C ASP A 41 1.85 71.93 8.99
N PRO A 42 0.94 71.98 9.97
CA PRO A 42 -0.49 72.00 9.70
C PRO A 42 -0.89 73.36 9.11
N ILE A 43 -1.44 73.34 7.90
CA ILE A 43 -2.20 74.46 7.33
C ILE A 43 -3.46 74.61 8.18
N GLY A 44 -3.50 75.65 9.01
CA GLY A 44 -4.71 76.10 9.67
C GLY A 44 -5.60 76.91 8.72
N GLY A 45 -6.91 76.66 8.75
CA GLY A 45 -7.90 77.51 8.10
C GLY A 45 -9.29 76.89 7.94
N ALA A 46 -10.16 77.17 8.92
CA ALA A 46 -11.61 77.42 8.81
C ALA A 46 -12.53 76.39 8.12
N ASP A 47 -13.44 75.82 8.92
CA ASP A 47 -14.87 75.59 8.62
C ASP A 47 -15.25 75.01 7.25
N GLY A 48 -14.47 74.07 6.73
CA GLY A 48 -14.98 73.08 5.80
C GLY A 48 -15.68 72.00 6.60
N ALA A 49 -17.01 71.92 6.52
CA ALA A 49 -17.74 70.74 6.99
C ALA A 49 -16.99 69.51 6.49
N ALA A 50 -16.41 68.74 7.41
CA ALA A 50 -15.81 67.46 7.08
C ALA A 50 -16.91 66.71 6.32
N ALA A 51 -16.67 66.46 5.03
CA ALA A 51 -17.53 65.57 4.27
C ALA A 51 -17.67 64.32 5.13
N ASP A 52 -18.91 64.00 5.54
CA ASP A 52 -19.19 62.97 6.53
C ASP A 52 -18.40 61.72 6.14
N LEU A 53 -17.33 61.48 6.90
CA LEU A 53 -16.38 60.43 6.60
C LEU A 53 -17.15 59.12 6.75
N HIS A 54 -17.46 58.48 5.64
CA HIS A 54 -18.33 57.31 5.67
C HIS A 54 -17.52 56.13 6.18
N LEU A 55 -17.53 55.97 7.51
CA LEU A 55 -16.92 54.86 8.21
C LEU A 55 -17.97 53.76 8.40
N PRO A 56 -17.86 52.62 7.72
CA PRO A 56 -18.71 51.47 7.98
C PRO A 56 -18.61 51.05 9.45
N ASP A 57 -19.76 50.71 10.05
CA ASP A 57 -19.79 50.12 11.37
C ASP A 57 -18.99 48.80 11.39
N GLY A 58 -18.20 48.59 12.44
CA GLY A 58 -17.44 47.37 12.66
C GLY A 58 -15.95 47.41 12.25
N ILE A 59 -15.46 48.53 11.70
CA ILE A 59 -14.01 48.70 11.46
C ILE A 59 -13.30 49.03 12.79
N PRO A 60 -12.29 48.25 13.21
CA PRO A 60 -11.47 48.56 14.38
C PRO A 60 -10.83 49.95 14.31
N ASP A 61 -10.73 50.65 15.44
CA ASP A 61 -10.26 52.05 15.49
C ASP A 61 -8.87 52.27 14.88
N HIS A 62 -7.98 51.28 14.97
CA HIS A 62 -6.63 51.35 14.39
C HIS A 62 -6.59 51.25 12.85
N LEU A 63 -7.70 50.85 12.22
CA LEU A 63 -7.85 50.81 10.75
C LEU A 63 -8.58 52.04 10.19
N LYS A 64 -9.07 52.94 11.05
CA LYS A 64 -9.70 54.19 10.62
C LYS A 64 -8.61 55.20 10.22
N GLY A 65 -8.75 55.75 9.02
CA GLY A 65 -7.90 56.82 8.49
C GLY A 65 -8.47 58.20 8.79
N GLN A 66 -7.69 59.26 8.58
CA GLN A 66 -8.17 60.64 8.58
C GLN A 66 -9.01 60.96 7.33
N SER A 67 -8.97 60.08 6.33
CA SER A 67 -9.75 60.13 5.09
C SER A 67 -10.27 58.74 4.72
N ASP A 68 -11.27 58.68 3.82
CA ASP A 68 -11.80 57.43 3.29
C ASP A 68 -10.69 56.64 2.59
N GLN A 69 -9.83 57.35 1.84
CA GLN A 69 -8.67 56.80 1.16
C GLN A 69 -7.71 56.12 2.15
N GLU A 70 -7.38 56.79 3.26
CA GLU A 70 -6.48 56.25 4.28
C GLU A 70 -7.11 55.07 5.04
N THR A 71 -8.43 55.09 5.25
CA THR A 71 -9.16 53.96 5.83
C THR A 71 -9.12 52.74 4.90
N ILE A 72 -9.39 52.94 3.61
CA ILE A 72 -9.32 51.90 2.58
C ILE A 72 -7.91 51.32 2.50
N ASP A 73 -6.88 52.17 2.48
CA ASP A 73 -5.48 51.72 2.41
C ASP A 73 -5.07 50.90 3.65
N LYS A 74 -5.51 51.31 4.85
CA LYS A 74 -5.26 50.56 6.10
C LYS A 74 -5.99 49.21 6.11
N VAL A 75 -7.27 49.19 5.75
CA VAL A 75 -8.06 47.95 5.67
C VAL A 75 -7.47 47.01 4.61
N TRP A 76 -7.09 47.55 3.46
CA TRP A 76 -6.49 46.77 2.38
C TRP A 76 -5.10 46.26 2.74
N GLY A 77 -4.28 47.06 3.42
CA GLY A 77 -2.98 46.63 3.93
C GLY A 77 -3.10 45.46 4.92
N ALA A 78 -4.04 45.55 5.87
CA ALA A 78 -4.34 44.47 6.81
C ALA A 78 -4.85 43.21 6.09
N TYR A 79 -5.77 43.36 5.14
CA TYR A 79 -6.31 42.25 4.35
C TYR A 79 -5.25 41.61 3.46
N ARG A 80 -4.37 42.41 2.85
CA ARG A 80 -3.27 41.92 2.00
C ARG A 80 -2.27 41.11 2.80
N GLY A 81 -1.90 41.55 4.02
CA GLY A 81 -1.06 40.77 4.91
C GLY A 81 -1.67 39.38 5.21
N ALA A 82 -2.96 39.35 5.56
CA ALA A 82 -3.68 38.10 5.78
C ALA A 82 -3.76 37.24 4.51
N ARG A 83 -4.00 37.84 3.34
CA ARG A 83 -4.02 37.11 2.05
C ARG A 83 -2.65 36.60 1.64
N ASP A 84 -1.59 37.36 1.87
CA ASP A 84 -0.22 36.96 1.56
C ASP A 84 0.22 35.82 2.49
N GLU A 85 -0.17 35.83 3.77
CA GLU A 85 0.02 34.69 4.68
C GLU A 85 -0.81 33.47 4.26
N LEU A 86 -2.06 33.66 3.85
CA LEU A 86 -2.91 32.59 3.33
C LEU A 86 -2.36 32.01 2.01
N ALA A 87 -1.74 32.84 1.17
CA ALA A 87 -1.10 32.44 -0.07
C ALA A 87 0.23 31.72 0.17
N LYS A 88 1.04 32.17 1.14
CA LYS A 88 2.28 31.50 1.57
C LYS A 88 2.01 30.16 2.22
N ASN A 89 0.96 30.07 3.03
CA ASN A 89 0.52 28.85 3.69
C ASN A 89 -0.60 28.16 2.92
N LYS A 90 -0.77 28.44 1.63
CA LYS A 90 -1.79 27.77 0.83
C LYS A 90 -1.50 26.28 0.95
N PRO A 91 -2.38 25.49 1.59
CA PRO A 91 -2.15 24.07 1.69
C PRO A 91 -2.00 23.57 0.26
N GLU A 92 -0.89 22.90 -0.03
CA GLU A 92 -0.74 22.20 -1.28
C GLU A 92 -2.03 21.40 -1.47
N GLY A 93 -2.73 21.65 -2.57
CA GLY A 93 -3.96 20.92 -2.86
C GLY A 93 -3.65 19.42 -2.94
N LYS A 94 -4.70 18.60 -2.93
CA LYS A 94 -4.51 17.20 -3.34
C LYS A 94 -3.80 17.17 -4.71
N PRO A 95 -2.88 16.23 -4.95
CA PRO A 95 -2.32 16.03 -6.27
C PRO A 95 -3.41 15.84 -7.33
N GLU A 96 -3.14 16.23 -8.57
CA GLU A 96 -4.14 16.16 -9.66
C GLU A 96 -4.62 14.73 -9.90
N LYS A 97 -3.76 13.73 -9.67
CA LYS A 97 -4.06 12.31 -9.87
C LYS A 97 -3.49 11.46 -8.72
N PRO A 98 -4.09 10.28 -8.43
CA PRO A 98 -3.59 9.37 -7.40
C PRO A 98 -2.10 9.02 -7.56
N GLU A 99 -1.60 8.82 -8.77
CA GLU A 99 -0.22 8.37 -9.02
C GLU A 99 0.83 9.42 -8.64
N ALA A 100 0.42 10.68 -8.50
CA ALA A 100 1.30 11.77 -8.11
C ALA A 100 1.63 11.77 -6.60
N TYR A 101 0.97 10.93 -5.80
CA TYR A 101 1.36 10.74 -4.40
C TYR A 101 2.68 9.97 -4.27
N SER A 102 3.63 10.60 -3.59
CA SER A 102 4.92 10.01 -3.24
C SER A 102 4.92 9.48 -1.81
N PHE A 103 5.58 8.34 -1.58
CA PHE A 103 5.80 7.77 -0.26
C PHE A 103 7.30 7.54 -0.07
N GLU A 104 7.87 8.23 0.91
CA GLU A 104 9.23 7.96 1.37
C GLU A 104 9.16 6.98 2.54
N TRP A 105 9.27 5.69 2.21
CA TRP A 105 9.27 4.63 3.22
C TRP A 105 10.62 4.54 3.93
N PRO A 106 10.64 4.45 5.27
CA PRO A 106 11.87 4.24 6.03
C PRO A 106 12.48 2.87 5.71
N ASP A 107 13.80 2.77 5.83
CA ASP A 107 14.57 1.56 5.48
C ASP A 107 14.06 0.30 6.20
N SER A 108 13.50 0.47 7.40
CA SER A 108 12.93 -0.61 8.22
C SER A 108 11.72 -1.30 7.58
N ILE A 109 11.01 -0.64 6.67
CA ILE A 109 9.79 -1.17 6.03
C ILE A 109 9.89 -1.19 4.50
N LYS A 110 10.88 -0.48 3.95
CA LYS A 110 11.11 -0.35 2.51
C LYS A 110 11.33 -1.70 1.82
N SER A 111 11.96 -2.68 2.50
CA SER A 111 12.15 -4.03 1.93
C SER A 111 10.85 -4.87 1.90
N SER A 112 9.83 -4.46 2.65
CA SER A 112 8.54 -5.15 2.74
C SER A 112 7.52 -4.66 1.72
N ILE A 113 7.75 -3.49 1.11
CA ILE A 113 6.84 -2.85 0.16
C ILE A 113 7.46 -2.96 -1.23
N ALA A 114 6.78 -3.64 -2.15
CA ALA A 114 7.21 -3.73 -3.54
C ALA A 114 7.05 -2.37 -4.26
N GLU A 115 7.85 -2.12 -5.30
CA GLU A 115 7.72 -0.88 -6.09
C GLU A 115 6.35 -0.75 -6.78
N ASP A 116 5.75 -1.89 -7.13
CA ASP A 116 4.44 -2.03 -7.78
C ASP A 116 3.34 -2.53 -6.83
N ASP A 117 3.50 -2.31 -5.53
CA ASP A 117 2.57 -2.81 -4.52
C ASP A 117 1.13 -2.28 -4.74
N LYS A 118 0.20 -3.21 -4.94
CA LYS A 118 -1.22 -2.90 -5.19
C LYS A 118 -1.90 -2.22 -4.01
N ALA A 119 -1.46 -2.48 -2.78
CA ALA A 119 -1.98 -1.81 -1.59
C ALA A 119 -1.56 -0.34 -1.57
N VAL A 120 -0.34 -0.02 -2.02
CA VAL A 120 0.11 1.38 -2.17
C VAL A 120 -0.72 2.08 -3.24
N SER A 121 -0.97 1.43 -4.39
CA SER A 121 -1.83 1.99 -5.44
C SER A 121 -3.27 2.23 -4.96
N LEU A 122 -3.88 1.27 -4.28
CA LEU A 122 -5.21 1.44 -3.68
C LEU A 122 -5.23 2.57 -2.64
N PHE A 123 -4.17 2.68 -1.83
CA PHE A 123 -4.06 3.74 -0.84
C PHE A 123 -3.95 5.13 -1.50
N ARG A 124 -3.26 5.24 -2.64
CA ARG A 124 -3.22 6.48 -3.45
C ARG A 124 -4.60 6.89 -3.95
N GLU A 125 -5.40 5.93 -4.41
CA GLU A 125 -6.77 6.17 -4.87
C GLU A 125 -7.64 6.71 -3.73
N ILE A 126 -7.63 6.00 -2.58
CA ILE A 126 -8.38 6.42 -1.37
C ILE A 126 -7.92 7.81 -0.90
N ALA A 127 -6.61 8.08 -0.91
CA ALA A 127 -6.08 9.37 -0.50
C ALA A 127 -6.55 10.51 -1.41
N HIS A 128 -6.64 10.24 -2.72
CA HIS A 128 -7.13 11.21 -3.71
C HIS A 128 -8.62 11.51 -3.53
N GLU A 129 -9.42 10.46 -3.34
CA GLU A 129 -10.86 10.57 -3.07
C GLU A 129 -11.14 11.32 -1.77
N ALA A 130 -10.33 11.08 -0.73
CA ALA A 130 -10.40 11.77 0.56
C ALA A 130 -9.78 13.18 0.55
N GLU A 131 -9.29 13.63 -0.61
CA GLU A 131 -8.67 14.95 -0.81
C GLU A 131 -7.45 15.23 0.07
N PHE A 132 -6.70 14.19 0.43
CA PHE A 132 -5.50 14.37 1.22
C PHE A 132 -4.42 15.11 0.44
N THR A 133 -3.74 16.02 1.11
CA THR A 133 -2.55 16.70 0.60
C THR A 133 -1.34 15.78 0.66
N GLN A 134 -0.34 16.01 -0.19
CA GLN A 134 0.93 15.25 -0.16
C GLN A 134 1.59 15.30 1.23
N LYS A 135 1.51 16.46 1.91
CA LYS A 135 2.05 16.65 3.27
C LYS A 135 1.36 15.79 4.32
N GLN A 136 0.04 15.60 4.23
CA GLN A 136 -0.70 14.74 5.15
C GLN A 136 -0.32 13.27 4.95
N ILE A 137 -0.21 12.85 3.69
CA ILE A 137 0.19 11.48 3.34
C ILE A 137 1.64 11.17 3.75
N ALA A 138 2.54 12.14 3.61
CA ALA A 138 3.95 12.00 4.03
C ALA A 138 4.14 11.77 5.54
N ALA A 139 3.12 12.01 6.37
CA ALA A 139 3.17 11.69 7.80
C ALA A 139 2.98 10.20 8.10
N ILE A 140 2.38 9.45 7.17
CA ILE A 140 2.01 8.04 7.37
C ILE A 140 3.24 7.14 7.54
N PRO A 141 4.27 7.18 6.65
CA PRO A 141 5.48 6.39 6.87
C PRO A 141 6.15 6.67 8.22
N LYS A 142 6.18 7.94 8.65
CA LYS A 142 6.75 8.37 9.94
C LYS A 142 5.95 7.82 11.12
N PHE A 143 4.63 7.76 10.99
CA PHE A 143 3.77 7.16 12.01
C PHE A 143 4.07 5.67 12.18
N PHE A 144 4.16 4.92 11.07
CA PHE A 144 4.49 3.50 11.12
C PHE A 144 5.88 3.24 11.72
N GLU A 145 6.87 4.05 11.35
CA GLU A 145 8.21 3.99 11.95
C GLU A 145 8.17 4.18 13.46
N ALA A 146 7.57 5.29 13.93
CA ALA A 146 7.48 5.59 15.35
C ALA A 146 6.65 4.56 16.12
N ALA A 147 5.60 4.00 15.52
CA ALA A 147 4.81 2.93 16.11
C ALA A 147 5.62 1.64 16.27
N ALA A 148 6.41 1.28 15.26
CA ALA A 148 7.28 0.10 15.30
C ALA A 148 8.44 0.27 16.29
N GLU A 149 9.07 1.45 16.35
CA GLU A 149 10.11 1.77 17.34
C GLU A 149 9.61 1.70 18.78
N LYS A 150 8.36 2.12 19.01
CA LYS A 150 7.71 2.05 20.32
C LYS A 150 7.11 0.68 20.64
N GLY A 151 7.20 -0.29 19.72
CA GLY A 151 6.60 -1.62 19.89
C GLY A 151 5.07 -1.60 19.97
N LEU A 152 4.41 -0.56 19.43
CA LEU A 152 2.95 -0.50 19.32
C LEU A 152 2.44 -1.39 18.19
N ILE A 153 3.28 -1.63 17.20
CA ILE A 153 3.07 -2.58 16.12
C ILE A 153 4.33 -3.44 15.99
N ASP A 154 4.15 -4.68 15.55
CA ASP A 154 5.28 -5.51 15.17
C ASP A 154 6.00 -4.87 13.98
N LYS A 155 7.33 -5.02 13.95
CA LYS A 155 8.12 -4.55 12.82
C LYS A 155 7.66 -5.29 11.57
N PRO A 156 7.50 -4.59 10.43
CA PRO A 156 7.23 -5.26 9.17
C PRO A 156 8.25 -6.35 8.91
N GLN A 157 7.74 -7.46 8.40
CA GLN A 157 8.57 -8.62 8.15
C GLN A 157 9.40 -8.40 6.88
N ASP A 158 10.71 -8.50 7.01
CA ASP A 158 11.58 -8.51 5.83
C ASP A 158 11.42 -9.83 5.08
N ASN A 159 10.67 -9.78 3.98
CA ASN A 159 10.40 -10.94 3.13
C ASN A 159 11.68 -11.51 2.52
N ASN A 160 12.65 -10.67 2.15
CA ASN A 160 13.91 -11.15 1.59
C ASN A 160 14.72 -11.88 2.66
N ALA A 161 14.79 -11.33 3.88
CA ALA A 161 15.47 -11.98 4.99
C ALA A 161 14.78 -13.30 5.38
N LEU A 162 13.44 -13.35 5.37
CA LEU A 162 12.68 -14.59 5.57
C LEU A 162 13.03 -15.64 4.51
N LEU A 163 12.98 -15.27 3.23
CA LEU A 163 13.29 -16.20 2.14
C LEU A 163 14.75 -16.69 2.22
N GLU A 164 15.69 -15.82 2.60
CA GLU A 164 17.08 -16.24 2.84
C GLU A 164 17.20 -17.21 4.02
N SER A 165 16.49 -16.97 5.13
CA SER A 165 16.54 -17.84 6.31
C SER A 165 15.84 -19.18 6.08
N LEU A 166 14.91 -19.24 5.13
CA LEU A 166 14.25 -20.47 4.70
C LEU A 166 15.13 -21.35 3.80
N ALA A 167 16.28 -20.88 3.32
CA ALA A 167 17.19 -21.72 2.55
C ALA A 167 17.62 -22.97 3.35
N PRO A 168 17.88 -24.12 2.69
CA PRO A 168 18.31 -25.33 3.38
C PRO A 168 19.56 -25.10 4.23
N GLU A 169 19.60 -25.73 5.41
CA GLU A 169 20.74 -25.63 6.31
C GLU A 169 22.01 -26.13 5.61
N GLY A 170 23.08 -25.33 5.65
CA GLY A 170 24.34 -25.64 4.96
C GLY A 170 24.37 -25.29 3.47
N PHE A 171 23.30 -24.75 2.87
CA PHE A 171 23.32 -24.28 1.49
C PHE A 171 24.24 -23.07 1.31
N GLN A 172 25.35 -23.27 0.59
CA GLN A 172 26.34 -22.23 0.29
C GLN A 172 26.11 -21.65 -1.11
N GLY A 173 25.02 -20.91 -1.27
CA GLY A 173 24.74 -20.10 -2.47
C GLY A 173 24.83 -18.61 -2.19
N SER A 174 24.75 -17.82 -3.26
CA SER A 174 24.52 -16.37 -3.21
C SER A 174 23.19 -16.04 -2.49
N ALA A 175 23.01 -14.77 -2.10
CA ALA A 175 21.77 -14.31 -1.47
C ALA A 175 20.54 -14.58 -2.36
N GLU A 176 20.66 -14.37 -3.68
CA GLU A 176 19.58 -14.61 -4.64
C GLU A 176 19.23 -16.10 -4.76
N GLU A 177 20.23 -16.98 -4.79
CA GLU A 177 20.01 -18.43 -4.80
C GLU A 177 19.36 -18.91 -3.50
N LYS A 178 19.77 -18.35 -2.35
CA LYS A 178 19.13 -18.62 -1.05
C LYS A 178 17.67 -18.21 -1.05
N ARG A 179 17.35 -16.99 -1.51
CA ARG A 179 15.96 -16.51 -1.63
C ARG A 179 15.13 -17.40 -2.55
N THR A 180 15.70 -17.83 -3.68
CA THR A 180 15.03 -18.75 -4.61
C THR A 180 14.72 -20.08 -3.94
N LYS A 181 15.68 -20.66 -3.20
CA LYS A 181 15.46 -21.91 -2.45
C LYS A 181 14.44 -21.74 -1.33
N GLY A 182 14.48 -20.62 -0.60
CA GLY A 182 13.47 -20.29 0.40
C GLY A 182 12.07 -20.13 -0.21
N ALA A 183 11.96 -19.48 -1.36
CA ALA A 183 10.70 -19.30 -2.07
C ALA A 183 10.12 -20.64 -2.56
N GLN A 184 10.97 -21.56 -3.04
CA GLN A 184 10.57 -22.92 -3.38
C GLN A 184 10.03 -23.67 -2.16
N ARG A 185 10.71 -23.57 -1.02
CA ARG A 185 10.29 -24.18 0.25
C ARG A 185 8.95 -23.62 0.73
N LEU A 186 8.81 -22.30 0.72
CA LEU A 186 7.59 -21.59 1.08
C LEU A 186 6.40 -22.01 0.18
N THR A 187 6.61 -22.01 -1.13
CA THR A 187 5.61 -22.44 -2.12
C THR A 187 5.19 -23.89 -1.89
N THR A 188 6.12 -24.76 -1.53
CA THR A 188 5.82 -26.17 -1.22
C THR A 188 4.92 -26.27 0.02
N ALA A 189 5.22 -25.52 1.08
CA ALA A 189 4.41 -25.48 2.29
C ALA A 189 3.00 -24.91 2.04
N ASP A 190 2.88 -23.79 1.30
CA ASP A 190 1.58 -23.19 0.97
C ASP A 190 0.73 -24.12 0.08
N ASN A 191 1.34 -24.77 -0.92
CA ASN A 191 0.64 -25.74 -1.76
C ASN A 191 0.15 -26.96 -0.96
N TRP A 192 0.92 -27.41 0.04
CA TRP A 192 0.47 -28.47 0.93
C TRP A 192 -0.76 -28.04 1.73
N VAL A 193 -0.75 -26.84 2.33
CA VAL A 193 -1.93 -26.32 3.05
C VAL A 193 -3.15 -26.21 2.13
N LYS A 194 -2.95 -25.74 0.88
CA LYS A 194 -4.02 -25.68 -0.14
C LYS A 194 -4.65 -27.04 -0.44
N GLN A 195 -3.86 -28.11 -0.44
CA GLN A 195 -4.29 -29.47 -0.72
C GLN A 195 -5.06 -30.13 0.43
N LEU A 196 -5.02 -29.58 1.65
CA LEU A 196 -5.80 -30.09 2.78
C LEU A 196 -7.30 -29.95 2.49
N THR A 197 -8.06 -31.00 2.81
CA THR A 197 -9.50 -31.07 2.53
C THR A 197 -10.33 -31.24 3.80
N LYS A 198 -11.63 -30.95 3.69
CA LYS A 198 -12.61 -31.18 4.77
C LYS A 198 -12.72 -32.65 5.17
N ASP A 199 -12.54 -33.57 4.23
CA ASP A 199 -12.51 -35.02 4.50
C ASP A 199 -11.35 -35.45 5.39
N GLN A 200 -10.29 -34.63 5.46
CA GLN A 200 -9.15 -34.80 6.35
C GLN A 200 -9.34 -34.08 7.69
N GLY A 201 -10.50 -33.44 7.90
CA GLY A 201 -10.82 -32.67 9.10
C GLY A 201 -10.35 -31.22 9.07
N TYR A 202 -9.90 -30.70 7.92
CA TYR A 202 -9.46 -29.32 7.77
C TYR A 202 -10.53 -28.48 7.08
N ASP A 203 -11.16 -27.59 7.83
CA ASP A 203 -12.03 -26.56 7.26
C ASP A 203 -11.22 -25.37 6.72
N ASP A 204 -11.93 -24.41 6.11
CA ASP A 204 -11.30 -23.26 5.46
C ASP A 204 -10.62 -22.34 6.50
N ALA A 205 -11.17 -22.22 7.71
CA ALA A 205 -10.57 -21.42 8.79
C ALA A 205 -9.25 -22.05 9.28
N MET A 206 -9.22 -23.36 9.48
CA MET A 206 -8.00 -24.09 9.84
C MET A 206 -6.93 -23.96 8.76
N LYS A 207 -7.31 -23.95 7.48
CA LYS A 207 -6.36 -23.75 6.38
C LYS A 207 -5.74 -22.36 6.39
N GLU A 208 -6.52 -21.32 6.70
CA GLU A 208 -5.96 -19.97 6.85
C GLU A 208 -5.03 -19.87 8.06
N GLU A 209 -5.37 -20.47 9.20
CA GLU A 209 -4.47 -20.54 10.36
C GLU A 209 -3.16 -21.29 10.04
N LEU A 210 -3.22 -22.39 9.28
CA LEU A 210 -2.03 -23.10 8.83
C LEU A 210 -1.20 -22.29 7.83
N ARG A 211 -1.83 -21.45 7.00
CA ARG A 211 -1.12 -20.52 6.12
C ARG A 211 -0.38 -19.45 6.90
N LEU A 212 -0.88 -19.00 8.05
CA LEU A 212 -0.15 -18.06 8.91
C LEU A 212 1.19 -18.64 9.37
N LEU A 213 1.34 -19.97 9.48
CA LEU A 213 2.64 -20.57 9.79
C LEU A 213 3.68 -20.38 8.67
N THR A 214 3.26 -20.08 7.44
CA THR A 214 4.19 -19.80 6.34
C THR A 214 4.86 -18.42 6.46
N THR A 215 4.40 -17.55 7.36
CA THR A 215 4.98 -16.23 7.59
C THR A 215 6.20 -16.29 8.52
N SER A 216 6.71 -17.46 8.90
CA SER A 216 7.92 -17.54 9.74
C SER A 216 8.73 -18.81 9.47
N GLU A 217 10.04 -18.73 9.65
CA GLU A 217 10.92 -19.91 9.50
C GLU A 217 10.55 -21.06 10.46
N PRO A 218 10.29 -20.82 11.77
CA PRO A 218 9.82 -21.89 12.65
C PRO A 218 8.47 -22.47 12.24
N GLY A 219 7.55 -21.63 11.75
CA GLY A 219 6.24 -22.07 11.28
C GLY A 219 6.33 -22.97 10.04
N VAL A 220 7.16 -22.61 9.07
CA VAL A 220 7.44 -23.47 7.90
C VAL A 220 8.02 -24.82 8.34
N ARG A 221 8.94 -24.86 9.30
CA ARG A 221 9.47 -26.12 9.86
C ARG A 221 8.39 -26.96 10.55
N VAL A 222 7.42 -26.34 11.20
CA VAL A 222 6.27 -27.05 11.80
C VAL A 222 5.42 -27.67 10.69
N LEU A 223 5.11 -26.93 9.64
CA LEU A 223 4.38 -27.46 8.47
C LEU A 223 5.10 -28.63 7.83
N GLU A 224 6.43 -28.55 7.65
CA GLU A 224 7.24 -29.65 7.11
C GLU A 224 7.21 -30.90 7.98
N ARG A 225 7.19 -30.76 9.31
CA ARG A 225 7.00 -31.90 10.21
C ARG A 225 5.63 -32.53 10.02
N TYR A 226 4.57 -31.73 9.85
CA TYR A 226 3.24 -32.24 9.55
C TYR A 226 3.19 -32.95 8.18
N MET A 227 3.82 -32.38 7.15
CA MET A 227 3.98 -33.00 5.83
C MET A 227 4.68 -34.35 5.92
N GLY A 228 5.80 -34.42 6.64
CA GLY A 228 6.60 -35.65 6.81
C GLY A 228 5.94 -36.71 7.69
N SER A 229 5.06 -36.31 8.62
CA SER A 229 4.32 -37.22 9.49
C SER A 229 3.17 -37.97 8.82
N GLY A 230 2.90 -37.71 7.53
CA GLY A 230 1.89 -38.44 6.76
C GLY A 230 0.45 -38.13 7.15
N VAL A 231 0.20 -36.96 7.77
CA VAL A 231 -1.15 -36.49 8.13
C VAL A 231 -2.04 -36.30 6.90
N VAL A 232 -1.45 -36.20 5.70
CA VAL A 232 -2.17 -36.31 4.43
C VAL A 232 -2.28 -37.78 4.02
N LYS A 233 -3.24 -38.49 4.62
CA LYS A 233 -3.84 -39.66 3.98
C LYS A 233 -4.83 -39.16 2.93
N THR A 234 -4.38 -38.74 1.75
CA THR A 234 -5.29 -38.64 0.60
C THR A 234 -5.43 -40.02 -0.02
N VAL A 235 -6.55 -40.67 0.29
CA VAL A 235 -7.14 -41.67 -0.59
C VAL A 235 -8.15 -40.87 -1.42
N THR A 236 -7.78 -40.41 -2.61
CA THR A 236 -8.73 -39.72 -3.50
C THR A 236 -9.70 -40.76 -4.06
N PRO A 237 -11.00 -40.73 -3.71
CA PRO A 237 -11.99 -41.63 -4.26
C PRO A 237 -12.64 -40.94 -5.47
N GLY A 238 -12.24 -41.36 -6.68
CA GLY A 238 -13.01 -41.13 -7.91
C GLY A 238 -12.42 -40.11 -8.88
N GLY A 239 -12.11 -40.57 -10.09
CA GLY A 239 -11.89 -39.72 -11.28
C GLY A 239 -10.55 -39.98 -11.99
N GLU A 240 -10.60 -40.85 -13.01
CA GLU A 240 -9.61 -41.04 -14.10
C GLU A 240 -8.10 -41.16 -13.78
N ARG A 241 -7.68 -42.43 -13.73
CA ARG A 241 -6.38 -43.02 -14.12
C ARG A 241 -5.24 -42.02 -14.44
N GLN A 242 -4.52 -41.64 -13.40
CA GLN A 242 -3.06 -41.52 -13.48
C GLN A 242 -2.46 -42.26 -12.28
N ALA A 243 -1.47 -43.11 -12.54
CA ALA A 243 -0.97 -44.13 -11.62
C ALA A 243 -0.69 -43.58 -10.22
N SER A 244 -1.44 -44.07 -9.23
CA SER A 244 -1.16 -43.81 -7.81
C SER A 244 0.26 -44.25 -7.49
N GLY A 245 1.14 -43.28 -7.22
CA GLY A 245 2.49 -43.54 -6.73
C GLY A 245 2.40 -44.23 -5.37
N VAL A 246 3.02 -45.40 -5.25
CA VAL A 246 3.17 -46.09 -3.97
C VAL A 246 4.08 -45.25 -3.09
N THR A 247 3.63 -44.91 -1.88
CA THR A 247 4.42 -44.08 -0.97
C THR A 247 5.62 -44.86 -0.43
N GLN A 248 6.69 -44.16 -0.01
CA GLN A 248 7.87 -44.82 0.55
C GLN A 248 7.53 -45.72 1.74
N SER A 249 6.57 -45.30 2.58
CA SER A 249 6.09 -46.10 3.72
C SER A 249 5.36 -47.37 3.27
N GLN A 250 4.54 -47.27 2.22
CA GLN A 250 3.86 -48.43 1.63
C GLN A 250 4.86 -49.40 0.98
N LEU A 251 5.89 -48.87 0.31
CA LEU A 251 6.94 -49.69 -0.27
C LEU A 251 7.74 -50.43 0.81
N ASN A 252 8.13 -49.74 1.88
CA ASN A 252 8.82 -50.36 3.02
C ASN A 252 7.95 -51.42 3.71
N ALA A 253 6.64 -51.16 3.87
CA ALA A 253 5.71 -52.14 4.42
C ALA A 253 5.58 -53.39 3.54
N ARG A 254 5.56 -53.22 2.21
CA ARG A 254 5.53 -54.36 1.26
C ARG A 254 6.85 -55.14 1.25
N VAL A 255 7.98 -54.47 1.42
CA VAL A 255 9.30 -55.13 1.52
C VAL A 255 9.39 -55.99 2.79
N ALA A 256 8.81 -55.51 3.90
CA ALA A 256 8.77 -56.23 5.17
C ALA A 256 7.65 -57.28 5.27
N ASP A 257 6.73 -57.35 4.29
CA ASP A 257 5.63 -58.32 4.29
C ASP A 257 6.18 -59.74 4.09
N PRO A 258 5.78 -60.73 4.93
CA PRO A 258 6.20 -62.12 4.77
C PRO A 258 5.97 -62.70 3.37
N ARG A 259 4.97 -62.18 2.63
CA ARG A 259 4.70 -62.57 1.24
C ARG A 259 5.80 -62.18 0.26
N ASN A 260 6.61 -61.17 0.56
CA ASN A 260 7.74 -60.74 -0.26
C ASN A 260 9.04 -61.51 0.07
N ASN A 261 9.07 -62.29 1.16
CA ASN A 261 10.27 -63.01 1.60
C ASN A 261 10.28 -64.45 1.04
N SER A 262 11.22 -64.76 0.15
CA SER A 262 11.36 -66.08 -0.50
C SER A 262 11.68 -67.24 0.44
N THR A 263 12.08 -66.95 1.68
CA THR A 263 12.33 -67.96 2.72
C THR A 263 11.14 -68.16 3.65
N SER A 264 10.07 -67.37 3.50
CA SER A 264 8.85 -67.51 4.30
C SER A 264 7.93 -68.58 3.75
N GLU A 265 7.26 -69.34 4.63
CA GLU A 265 6.17 -70.24 4.25
C GLU A 265 4.97 -69.52 3.61
N LYS A 266 4.89 -68.19 3.77
CA LYS A 266 3.84 -67.34 3.20
C LYS A 266 4.26 -66.65 1.91
N PHE A 267 5.38 -67.04 1.31
CA PHE A 267 5.88 -66.42 0.09
C PHE A 267 4.84 -66.47 -1.04
N ASP A 268 4.64 -65.32 -1.68
CA ASP A 268 3.76 -65.15 -2.84
C ASP A 268 4.60 -64.52 -3.96
N GLU A 269 4.84 -65.30 -5.02
CA GLU A 269 5.71 -64.93 -6.12
C GLU A 269 5.20 -63.70 -6.89
N ASP A 270 3.87 -63.61 -7.06
CA ASP A 270 3.23 -62.49 -7.77
C ASP A 270 3.32 -61.21 -6.94
N PHE A 271 3.09 -61.31 -5.63
CA PHE A 271 3.25 -60.19 -4.71
C PHE A 271 4.70 -59.67 -4.67
N ALA A 272 5.68 -60.58 -4.65
CA ALA A 272 7.10 -60.23 -4.64
C ALA A 272 7.55 -59.63 -5.98
N LYS A 273 6.99 -60.09 -7.11
CA LYS A 273 7.25 -59.53 -8.43
C LYS A 273 6.66 -58.11 -8.56
N GLU A 274 5.43 -57.91 -8.13
CA GLU A 274 4.79 -56.60 -8.10
C GLU A 274 5.58 -55.60 -7.24
N THR A 275 6.02 -56.03 -6.05
CA THR A 275 6.78 -55.19 -5.12
C THR A 275 8.14 -54.79 -5.72
N ARG A 276 8.81 -55.67 -6.46
CA ARG A 276 10.06 -55.36 -7.19
C ARG A 276 9.84 -54.36 -8.34
N GLU A 277 8.76 -54.50 -9.10
CA GLU A 277 8.43 -53.57 -10.18
C GLU A 277 8.06 -52.17 -9.64
N LEU A 278 7.37 -52.12 -8.50
CA LEU A 278 7.12 -50.87 -7.78
C LEU A 278 8.42 -50.24 -7.27
N PHE A 279 9.36 -51.04 -6.76
CA PHE A 279 10.67 -50.54 -6.31
C PHE A 279 11.49 -49.95 -7.46
N LYS A 280 11.57 -50.65 -8.60
CA LYS A 280 12.24 -50.14 -9.82
C LYS A 280 11.60 -48.86 -10.36
N ARG A 281 10.28 -48.73 -10.28
CA ARG A 281 9.58 -47.52 -10.72
C ARG A 281 9.81 -46.34 -9.78
N ALA A 282 9.94 -46.60 -8.49
CA ALA A 282 10.22 -45.57 -7.48
C ALA A 282 11.70 -45.13 -7.48
N PHE A 283 12.61 -46.02 -7.86
CA PHE A 283 14.06 -45.78 -7.92
C PHE A 283 14.63 -46.22 -9.28
N PRO A 284 14.41 -45.45 -10.36
CA PRO A 284 15.11 -45.67 -11.62
C PRO A 284 16.59 -45.29 -11.45
N ASP A 285 17.50 -46.13 -11.94
CA ASP A 285 18.96 -45.87 -11.99
C ASP A 285 19.31 -44.61 -12.79
#